data_AF-A0A542Y262-F1
#
_entry.id   AF-A0A542Y262-F1
#
_cell.length_a   1.000
_cell.length_b   1.000
_cell.length_c   1.000
_cell.angle_alpha   90.00
_cell.angle_beta   90.00
_cell.angle_gamma   90.00
#
_symmetry.space_group_name_H-M   'P 1'
#
loop_
_entity.id
_entity.type
_entity.pdbx_description
1 polymer ?
#
loop_
_entity_poly.entity_id
_entity_poly.type
_entity_poly.pdbx_seq_one_letter_code
_entity_poly.pdbx_strand_id
1 'polypeptide(L)'
;MMRSAVAGALTGAREATNLEVLFGGYAAPDSGQFTITHTVGAKTPALTGLVIRKGEGLGGLALAQKSPTVARDYLHDATISRHYDPAVEAESLRSVVAFPIVIEGAARGIVYGARRQTGTFAEPEVKSVRAAAEAVAFRVAVDEAVQKQVESAETAEYLRTVHSAPADREWEQVRVAFAELRELARTIEDTETQVGVQAVLDKLTPETVAEGPTLSAREIDVLALVALGLSNREIGGRLHLELETVKSYLRSAMRKLGAHNRVESVVLARGLGHLP
;
A
#
# COMPACT_ATOMS: atom_id res chain seq x y z
N MET A 1 9.81 -8.09 -11.77
CA MET A 1 8.80 -8.68 -12.68
C MET A 1 7.77 -7.66 -13.18
N MET A 2 7.14 -6.89 -12.28
CA MET A 2 6.05 -5.94 -12.61
C MET A 2 6.41 -4.81 -13.60
N ARG A 3 7.64 -4.28 -13.61
CA ARG A 3 8.05 -3.26 -14.60
C ARG A 3 8.03 -3.81 -16.04
N SER A 4 8.56 -5.02 -16.24
CA SER A 4 8.50 -5.73 -17.53
C SER A 4 7.06 -6.04 -17.93
N ALA A 5 6.16 -6.20 -16.96
CA ALA A 5 4.75 -6.46 -17.21
C ALA A 5 4.02 -5.33 -17.91
N VAL A 6 4.14 -4.15 -17.31
CA VAL A 6 3.52 -2.92 -17.80
C VAL A 6 4.13 -2.55 -19.15
N ALA A 7 5.45 -2.67 -19.29
CA ALA A 7 6.13 -2.44 -20.57
C ALA A 7 5.58 -3.36 -21.68
N GLY A 8 5.46 -4.67 -21.44
CA GLY A 8 4.96 -5.62 -22.44
C GLY A 8 3.51 -5.35 -22.87
N ALA A 9 2.63 -5.03 -21.92
CA ALA A 9 1.23 -4.69 -22.21
C ALA A 9 1.10 -3.41 -23.04
N LEU A 10 1.89 -2.37 -22.70
CA LEU A 10 1.89 -1.10 -23.45
C LEU A 10 2.48 -1.27 -24.85
N THR A 11 3.55 -2.05 -25.01
CA THR A 11 4.16 -2.34 -26.32
C THR A 11 3.20 -3.11 -27.21
N GLY A 12 2.58 -4.19 -26.73
CA GLY A 12 1.62 -4.97 -27.52
C GLY A 12 0.39 -4.16 -27.94
N ALA A 13 -0.11 -3.29 -27.06
CA ALA A 13 -1.23 -2.40 -27.38
C ALA A 13 -0.87 -1.35 -28.45
N ARG A 14 0.38 -0.89 -28.47
CA ARG A 14 0.89 0.00 -29.51
C ARG A 14 1.02 -0.73 -30.83
N GLU A 15 1.61 -1.93 -30.86
CA GLU A 15 1.79 -2.68 -32.10
C GLU A 15 0.46 -3.07 -32.76
N ALA A 16 -0.59 -3.27 -31.95
CA ALA A 16 -1.93 -3.57 -32.43
C ALA A 16 -2.69 -2.33 -32.98
N THR A 17 -2.18 -1.10 -32.81
CA THR A 17 -2.89 0.14 -33.17
C THR A 17 -1.98 1.23 -33.75
N ASN A 18 -2.56 2.28 -34.32
CA ASN A 18 -1.80 3.46 -34.77
C ASN A 18 -1.60 4.51 -33.65
N LEU A 19 -1.67 4.11 -32.38
CA LEU A 19 -1.44 5.03 -31.27
C LEU A 19 0.03 5.45 -31.24
N GLU A 20 0.24 6.76 -31.26
CA GLU A 20 1.60 7.31 -31.35
C GLU A 20 2.34 7.17 -30.03
N VAL A 21 1.65 7.34 -28.90
CA VAL A 21 2.22 7.24 -27.55
C VAL A 21 1.30 6.46 -26.63
N LEU A 22 1.86 5.49 -25.93
CA LEU A 22 1.22 4.81 -24.80
C LEU A 22 2.10 4.96 -23.58
N PHE A 23 1.51 5.30 -22.44
CA PHE A 23 2.25 5.48 -21.21
C PHE A 23 1.38 5.22 -20.01
N GLY A 24 1.99 4.98 -18.85
CA GLY A 24 1.20 4.69 -17.67
C GLY A 24 2.05 4.32 -16.47
N GLY A 25 1.33 3.99 -15.41
CA GLY A 25 1.93 3.62 -14.15
C GLY A 25 0.91 2.99 -13.23
N TYR A 26 1.43 2.24 -12.27
CA TYR A 26 0.68 1.70 -11.16
C TYR A 26 1.29 2.22 -9.87
N ALA A 27 0.49 2.28 -8.82
CA ALA A 27 0.92 2.66 -7.49
C ALA A 27 0.42 1.66 -6.45
N ALA A 28 1.04 1.72 -5.27
CA ALA A 28 0.57 1.01 -4.10
C ALA A 28 -0.88 1.44 -3.76
N PRO A 29 -1.68 0.56 -3.13
CA PRO A 29 -3.03 0.91 -2.69
C PRO A 29 -3.05 2.19 -1.86
N ASP A 30 -4.11 2.99 -2.03
CA ASP A 30 -4.45 4.15 -1.22
C ASP A 30 -3.44 5.32 -1.18
N SER A 31 -2.44 5.35 -2.08
CA SER A 31 -1.46 6.44 -2.13
C SER A 31 -2.05 7.79 -2.56
N GLY A 32 -3.23 7.81 -3.19
CA GLY A 32 -3.85 9.03 -3.75
C GLY A 32 -3.10 9.64 -4.94
N GLN A 33 -1.96 9.06 -5.31
CA GLN A 33 -1.08 9.52 -6.39
C GLN A 33 -0.35 8.34 -7.04
N PHE A 34 0.01 8.46 -8.31
CA PHE A 34 0.83 7.46 -9.00
C PHE A 34 1.91 8.11 -9.83
N THR A 35 2.96 7.37 -10.10
CA THR A 35 4.07 7.82 -10.94
C THR A 35 3.97 7.15 -12.30
N ILE A 36 4.07 7.94 -13.38
CA ILE A 36 4.25 7.38 -14.71
C ILE A 36 5.62 6.73 -14.75
N THR A 37 5.64 5.40 -14.93
CA THR A 37 6.86 4.60 -14.86
C THR A 37 7.28 4.06 -16.21
N HIS A 38 6.34 3.99 -17.16
CA HIS A 38 6.57 3.39 -18.47
C HIS A 38 5.95 4.26 -19.56
N THR A 39 6.71 4.41 -20.64
CA THR A 39 6.35 5.20 -21.82
C THR A 39 6.82 4.45 -23.06
N VAL A 40 5.97 4.37 -24.07
CA VAL A 40 6.24 3.76 -25.37
C VAL A 40 5.86 4.78 -26.45
N GLY A 41 6.80 5.16 -27.31
CA GLY A 41 6.57 6.17 -28.36
C GLY A 41 6.69 7.64 -27.91
N ALA A 42 7.18 7.87 -26.67
CA ALA A 42 7.54 9.20 -26.20
C ALA A 42 8.79 9.72 -26.93
N LYS A 43 8.84 11.03 -27.21
CA LYS A 43 9.97 11.71 -27.87
C LYS A 43 10.99 12.25 -26.87
N THR A 44 10.56 12.46 -25.63
CA THR A 44 11.28 13.10 -24.53
C THR A 44 11.07 12.29 -23.25
N PRO A 45 11.88 12.53 -22.20
CA PRO A 45 11.66 11.92 -20.89
C PRO A 45 10.58 12.62 -20.05
N ALA A 46 9.90 13.66 -20.56
CA ALA A 46 9.05 14.55 -19.76
C ALA A 46 7.86 13.84 -19.08
N LEU A 47 7.38 12.73 -19.64
CA LEU A 47 6.31 11.94 -19.04
C LEU A 47 6.81 10.99 -17.94
N THR A 48 8.06 10.51 -18.04
CA THR A 48 8.60 9.50 -17.12
C THR A 48 8.94 10.13 -15.78
N GLY A 49 8.46 9.51 -14.69
CA GLY A 49 8.64 10.03 -13.34
C GLY A 49 7.61 11.08 -12.92
N LEU A 50 6.71 11.48 -13.83
CA LEU A 50 5.66 12.44 -13.51
C LEU A 50 4.67 11.83 -12.49
N VAL A 51 4.43 12.56 -11.41
CA VAL A 51 3.50 12.15 -10.35
C VAL A 51 2.14 12.75 -10.63
N ILE A 52 1.16 11.88 -10.88
CA ILE A 52 -0.22 12.26 -11.12
C ILE A 52 -1.00 12.10 -9.82
N ARG A 53 -1.72 13.15 -9.42
CA ARG A 53 -2.55 13.14 -8.21
C ARG A 53 -4.02 12.95 -8.56
N LYS A 54 -4.75 12.29 -7.66
CA LYS A 54 -6.20 12.13 -7.78
C LYS A 54 -6.87 13.51 -7.90
N GLY A 55 -7.76 13.67 -8.88
CA GLY A 55 -8.46 14.93 -9.16
C GLY A 55 -7.69 15.95 -10.02
N GLU A 56 -6.40 15.74 -10.30
CA GLU A 56 -5.60 16.62 -11.15
C GLU A 56 -5.48 16.08 -12.58
N GLY A 57 -5.74 16.93 -13.57
CA GLY A 57 -5.61 16.64 -14.99
C GLY A 57 -6.52 15.49 -15.46
N LEU A 58 -6.33 15.04 -16.69
CA LEU A 58 -7.15 13.96 -17.26
C LEU A 58 -7.07 12.66 -16.45
N GLY A 59 -5.86 12.27 -16.04
CA GLY A 59 -5.66 11.01 -15.34
C GLY A 59 -6.16 11.03 -13.91
N GLY A 60 -5.98 12.14 -13.20
CA GLY A 60 -6.52 12.30 -11.85
C GLY A 60 -8.05 12.25 -11.84
N LEU A 61 -8.71 12.77 -12.88
CA LEU A 61 -10.17 12.63 -13.05
C LEU A 61 -10.59 11.19 -13.28
N ALA A 62 -9.95 10.50 -14.24
CA ALA A 62 -10.24 9.09 -14.52
C ALA A 62 -10.05 8.20 -13.27
N LEU A 63 -9.05 8.50 -12.44
CA LEU A 63 -8.87 7.84 -11.14
C LEU A 63 -10.01 8.14 -10.17
N ALA A 64 -10.39 9.41 -10.04
CA ALA A 64 -11.44 9.82 -9.10
C ALA A 64 -12.78 9.18 -9.45
N GLN A 65 -13.10 9.12 -10.74
CA GLN A 65 -14.34 8.56 -11.27
C GLN A 65 -14.29 7.03 -11.42
N LYS A 66 -13.10 6.43 -11.42
CA LYS A 66 -12.87 5.00 -11.70
C LYS A 66 -13.43 4.57 -13.07
N SER A 67 -13.51 5.52 -14.00
CA SER A 67 -14.00 5.32 -15.36
C SER A 67 -13.05 5.94 -16.37
N PRO A 68 -13.03 5.45 -17.62
CA PRO A 68 -12.19 6.05 -18.66
C PRO A 68 -12.57 7.51 -18.92
N THR A 69 -11.58 8.34 -19.23
CA THR A 69 -11.78 9.76 -19.58
C THR A 69 -11.01 10.10 -20.85
N VAL A 70 -11.59 10.95 -21.70
CA VAL A 70 -11.02 11.32 -23.00
C VAL A 70 -10.98 12.84 -23.13
N ALA A 71 -9.81 13.39 -23.45
CA ALA A 71 -9.66 14.76 -23.92
C ALA A 71 -9.36 14.74 -25.43
N ARG A 72 -10.24 15.37 -26.21
CA ARG A 72 -10.08 15.48 -27.68
C ARG A 72 -9.07 16.54 -28.08
N ASP A 73 -8.91 17.57 -27.26
CA ASP A 73 -7.83 18.55 -27.31
C ASP A 73 -7.42 18.94 -25.88
N TYR A 74 -6.44 18.22 -25.33
CA TYR A 74 -5.99 18.33 -23.94
C TYR A 74 -5.68 19.77 -23.54
N LEU A 75 -4.91 20.49 -24.37
CA LEU A 75 -4.49 21.86 -24.07
C LEU A 75 -5.62 22.89 -24.19
N HIS A 76 -6.82 22.50 -24.59
CA HIS A 76 -7.99 23.38 -24.64
C HIS A 76 -9.21 22.79 -23.91
N ASP A 77 -9.04 21.68 -23.19
CA ASP A 77 -10.11 21.05 -22.44
C ASP A 77 -10.27 21.73 -21.08
N ALA A 78 -11.38 22.46 -20.91
CA ALA A 78 -11.68 23.20 -19.69
C ALA A 78 -12.08 22.29 -18.51
N THR A 79 -12.32 20.99 -18.74
CA THR A 79 -12.73 20.05 -17.69
C THR A 79 -11.55 19.53 -16.86
N ILE A 80 -10.32 19.69 -17.35
CA ILE A 80 -9.09 19.20 -16.72
C ILE A 80 -8.20 20.35 -16.26
N SER A 81 -7.51 20.14 -15.14
CA SER A 81 -6.53 21.12 -14.64
C SER A 81 -5.25 21.15 -15.50
N ARG A 82 -4.53 22.27 -15.49
CA ARG A 82 -3.35 22.54 -16.33
C ARG A 82 -2.00 22.15 -15.73
N HIS A 83 -2.00 21.40 -14.62
CA HIS A 83 -0.79 21.02 -13.87
C HIS A 83 0.26 20.26 -14.70
N TYR A 84 -0.16 19.58 -15.78
CA TYR A 84 0.72 18.71 -16.56
C TYR A 84 0.97 19.22 -17.98
N ASP A 85 0.53 20.45 -18.30
CA ASP A 85 0.73 21.08 -19.60
C ASP A 85 2.19 21.05 -20.07
N PRO A 86 3.21 21.37 -19.24
CA PRO A 86 4.60 21.35 -19.71
C PRO A 86 5.05 19.98 -20.23
N ALA A 87 4.60 18.89 -19.61
CA ALA A 87 4.93 17.54 -20.04
C ALA A 87 4.16 17.14 -21.32
N VAL A 88 2.91 17.59 -21.43
CA VAL A 88 2.05 17.37 -22.62
C VAL A 88 2.58 18.13 -23.83
N GLU A 89 3.01 19.38 -23.65
CA GLU A 89 3.61 20.23 -24.67
C GLU A 89 4.97 19.69 -25.12
N ALA A 90 5.83 19.27 -24.18
CA ALA A 90 7.13 18.66 -24.49
C ALA A 90 6.99 17.42 -25.39
N GLU A 91 5.92 16.65 -25.22
CA GLU A 91 5.60 15.49 -26.08
C GLU A 91 4.75 15.82 -27.31
N SER A 92 4.32 17.08 -27.44
CA SER A 92 3.38 17.55 -28.46
C SER A 92 2.04 16.80 -28.47
N LEU A 93 1.58 16.30 -27.32
CA LEU A 93 0.32 15.56 -27.23
C LEU A 93 -0.87 16.50 -27.37
N ARG A 94 -1.90 16.04 -28.08
CA ARG A 94 -3.12 16.82 -28.35
C ARG A 94 -4.38 16.09 -27.95
N SER A 95 -4.57 14.84 -28.39
CA SER A 95 -5.66 14.00 -27.88
C SER A 95 -5.12 12.96 -26.92
N VAL A 96 -5.77 12.79 -25.77
CA VAL A 96 -5.35 11.84 -24.75
C VAL A 96 -6.58 11.09 -24.24
N VAL A 97 -6.46 9.77 -24.12
CA VAL A 97 -7.42 8.91 -23.42
C VAL A 97 -6.73 8.29 -22.23
N ALA A 98 -7.43 8.24 -21.10
CA ALA A 98 -6.93 7.71 -19.84
C ALA A 98 -7.87 6.60 -19.34
N PHE A 99 -7.31 5.42 -19.11
CA PHE A 99 -8.00 4.24 -18.62
C PHE A 99 -7.50 3.87 -17.22
N PRO A 100 -8.35 3.92 -16.18
CA PRO A 100 -7.95 3.50 -14.85
C PRO A 100 -7.75 1.98 -14.79
N ILE A 101 -6.72 1.57 -14.07
CA ILE A 101 -6.48 0.16 -13.71
C ILE A 101 -7.26 -0.08 -12.42
N VAL A 102 -8.39 -0.78 -12.51
CA VAL A 102 -9.27 -1.02 -11.35
C VAL A 102 -9.17 -2.48 -10.93
N ILE A 103 -8.85 -2.71 -9.66
CA ILE A 103 -8.72 -4.03 -9.03
C ILE A 103 -9.59 -4.03 -7.79
N GLU A 104 -10.52 -4.98 -7.69
CA GLU A 104 -11.48 -5.07 -6.57
C GLU A 104 -12.19 -3.74 -6.24
N GLY A 105 -12.51 -2.95 -7.27
CA GLY A 105 -13.19 -1.66 -7.13
C GLY A 105 -12.29 -0.50 -6.67
N ALA A 106 -10.99 -0.73 -6.47
CA ALA A 106 -10.00 0.31 -6.18
C ALA A 106 -9.19 0.65 -7.43
N ALA A 107 -9.00 1.93 -7.72
CA ALA A 107 -8.12 2.38 -8.80
C ALA A 107 -6.66 2.29 -8.33
N ARG A 108 -5.85 1.47 -9.01
CA ARG A 108 -4.45 1.15 -8.67
C ARG A 108 -3.44 1.74 -9.64
N GLY A 109 -3.90 2.45 -10.66
CA GLY A 109 -3.03 3.06 -11.66
C GLY A 109 -3.81 3.53 -12.86
N ILE A 110 -3.09 3.89 -13.91
CA ILE A 110 -3.68 4.34 -15.16
C ILE A 110 -2.83 3.92 -16.35
N VAL A 111 -3.51 3.75 -17.48
CA VAL A 111 -2.91 3.63 -18.80
C VAL A 111 -3.44 4.76 -19.67
N TYR A 112 -2.54 5.45 -20.35
CA TYR A 112 -2.86 6.49 -21.31
C TYR A 112 -2.55 6.03 -22.73
N GLY A 113 -3.42 6.41 -23.65
CA GLY A 113 -3.14 6.46 -25.08
C GLY A 113 -3.21 7.91 -25.56
N ALA A 114 -2.24 8.35 -26.34
CA ALA A 114 -2.20 9.71 -26.84
C ALA A 114 -1.80 9.82 -28.30
N ARG A 115 -2.24 10.92 -28.92
CA ARG A 115 -1.95 11.34 -30.29
C ARG A 115 -1.50 12.80 -30.27
N ARG A 116 -0.66 13.19 -31.22
CA ARG A 116 -0.16 14.56 -31.41
C ARG A 116 -1.06 15.41 -32.31
N GLN A 117 -2.18 14.85 -32.74
CA GLN A 117 -3.24 15.53 -33.49
C GLN A 117 -4.50 15.58 -32.65
N THR A 118 -5.33 16.60 -32.85
CA THR A 118 -6.64 16.72 -32.20
C THR A 118 -7.67 15.80 -32.88
N GLY A 119 -8.67 15.36 -32.13
CA GLY A 119 -9.78 14.59 -32.67
C GLY A 119 -10.30 13.48 -31.76
N THR A 120 -11.10 12.59 -32.34
CA THR A 120 -11.70 11.43 -31.65
C THR A 120 -10.86 10.19 -31.84
N PHE A 121 -10.75 9.36 -30.80
CA PHE A 121 -10.15 8.03 -30.90
C PHE A 121 -11.07 7.09 -31.67
N ALA A 122 -10.46 6.26 -32.53
CA ALA A 122 -11.17 5.19 -33.21
C ALA A 122 -11.47 4.04 -32.23
N GLU A 123 -12.54 3.28 -32.47
CA GLU A 123 -12.92 2.16 -31.60
C GLU A 123 -11.78 1.15 -31.35
N PRO A 124 -10.97 0.74 -32.35
CA PRO A 124 -9.86 -0.19 -32.13
C PRO A 124 -8.79 0.37 -31.19
N GLU A 125 -8.55 1.69 -31.18
CA GLU A 125 -7.57 2.32 -30.30
C GLU A 125 -8.06 2.33 -28.86
N VAL A 126 -9.32 2.73 -28.65
CA VAL A 126 -9.94 2.71 -27.32
C VAL A 126 -9.94 1.29 -26.76
N LYS A 127 -10.25 0.29 -27.60
CA LYS A 127 -10.21 -1.13 -27.24
C LYS A 127 -8.80 -1.58 -26.86
N SER A 128 -7.77 -1.13 -27.58
CA SER A 128 -6.38 -1.48 -27.29
C SER A 128 -5.87 -0.90 -25.97
N VAL A 129 -6.14 0.39 -25.71
CA VAL A 129 -5.76 1.03 -24.43
C VAL A 129 -6.48 0.36 -23.26
N ARG A 130 -7.77 0.03 -23.43
CA ARG A 130 -8.54 -0.75 -22.44
C ARG A 130 -7.90 -2.11 -22.19
N ALA A 131 -7.60 -2.87 -23.24
CA ALA A 131 -7.00 -4.19 -23.13
C ALA A 131 -5.64 -4.14 -22.40
N ALA A 132 -4.84 -3.10 -22.65
CA ALA A 132 -3.60 -2.87 -21.90
C ALA A 132 -3.88 -2.65 -20.41
N ALA A 133 -4.85 -1.80 -20.06
CA ALA A 133 -5.23 -1.55 -18.66
C ALA A 133 -5.72 -2.82 -17.96
N GLU A 134 -6.54 -3.62 -18.63
CA GLU A 134 -7.06 -4.90 -18.11
C GLU A 134 -5.95 -5.95 -17.94
N ALA A 135 -5.04 -6.06 -18.91
CA ALA A 135 -3.90 -6.96 -18.82
C ALA A 135 -2.96 -6.60 -17.65
N VAL A 136 -2.72 -5.30 -17.44
CA VAL A 136 -1.97 -4.83 -16.27
C VAL A 136 -2.74 -5.11 -14.99
N ALA A 137 -4.05 -4.83 -14.94
CA ALA A 137 -4.90 -5.10 -13.77
C ALA A 137 -4.85 -6.58 -13.37
N PHE A 138 -5.01 -7.48 -14.33
CA PHE A 138 -4.96 -8.93 -14.09
C PHE A 138 -3.63 -9.35 -13.47
N ARG A 139 -2.51 -8.87 -14.01
CA ARG A 139 -1.17 -9.24 -13.51
C ARG A 139 -0.90 -8.68 -12.11
N VAL A 140 -1.29 -7.43 -11.87
CA VAL A 140 -1.18 -6.83 -10.53
C VAL A 140 -2.04 -7.61 -9.54
N ALA A 141 -3.26 -8.00 -9.92
CA ALA A 141 -4.14 -8.80 -9.07
C ALA A 141 -3.57 -10.19 -8.78
N VAL A 142 -2.95 -10.85 -9.77
CA VAL A 142 -2.27 -12.14 -9.59
C VAL A 142 -1.08 -12.01 -8.64
N ASP A 143 -0.21 -11.02 -8.87
CA ASP A 143 0.96 -10.79 -8.01
C ASP A 143 0.51 -10.46 -6.57
N GLU A 144 -0.54 -9.64 -6.39
CA GLU A 144 -1.12 -9.34 -5.07
C GLU A 144 -1.75 -10.59 -4.42
N ALA A 145 -2.45 -11.44 -5.19
CA ALA A 145 -3.04 -12.67 -4.67
C ALA A 145 -1.96 -13.68 -4.25
N VAL A 146 -0.89 -13.83 -5.04
CA VAL A 146 0.26 -14.66 -4.71
C VAL A 146 0.94 -14.14 -3.45
N GLN A 147 1.20 -12.84 -3.36
CA GLN A 147 1.80 -12.23 -2.18
C GLN A 147 0.94 -12.45 -0.92
N LYS A 148 -0.38 -12.26 -1.04
CA LYS A 148 -1.33 -12.51 0.05
C LYS A 148 -1.36 -13.98 0.47
N GLN A 149 -1.24 -14.91 -0.48
CA GLN A 149 -1.16 -16.34 -0.19
C GLN A 149 0.15 -16.71 0.51
N VAL A 150 1.29 -16.20 0.04
CA VAL A 150 2.59 -16.39 0.68
C VAL A 150 2.56 -15.86 2.11
N GLU A 151 2.10 -14.62 2.32
CA GLU A 151 1.95 -14.04 3.65
C GLU A 151 1.03 -14.88 4.54
N SER A 152 -0.09 -15.40 4.00
CA SER A 152 -1.00 -16.26 4.75
C SER A 152 -0.42 -17.65 5.06
N ALA A 153 0.36 -18.22 4.16
CA ALA A 153 1.00 -19.52 4.31
C ALA A 153 2.18 -19.44 5.28
N GLU A 154 3.00 -18.40 5.17
CA GLU A 154 4.04 -18.08 6.15
C GLU A 154 3.43 -17.83 7.53
N THR A 155 2.32 -17.07 7.61
CA THR A 155 1.60 -16.88 8.88
C THR A 155 1.07 -18.20 9.45
N ALA A 156 0.49 -19.09 8.63
CA ALA A 156 -0.06 -20.36 9.07
C ALA A 156 1.01 -21.43 9.39
N GLU A 157 2.13 -21.43 8.67
CA GLU A 157 3.29 -22.29 8.95
C GLU A 157 4.06 -21.82 10.18
N TYR A 158 4.18 -20.50 10.36
CA TYR A 158 4.75 -19.88 11.55
C TYR A 158 3.89 -20.10 12.80
N LEU A 159 2.56 -19.93 12.71
CA LEU A 159 1.66 -20.30 13.79
C LEU A 159 1.80 -21.78 14.16
N ARG A 160 1.98 -22.68 13.19
CA ARG A 160 2.21 -24.12 13.44
C ARG A 160 3.55 -24.41 14.11
N THR A 161 4.62 -23.71 13.74
CA THR A 161 5.93 -23.86 14.39
C THR A 161 5.93 -23.30 15.81
N VAL A 162 5.24 -22.18 16.05
CA VAL A 162 5.07 -21.56 17.38
C VAL A 162 4.08 -22.32 18.28
N HIS A 163 3.16 -23.13 17.75
CA HIS A 163 2.19 -23.93 18.54
C HIS A 163 2.66 -25.35 18.90
N SER A 164 3.94 -25.69 18.72
CA SER A 164 4.40 -27.08 18.75
C SER A 164 5.10 -27.55 20.03
N ALA A 165 5.07 -26.80 21.13
CA ALA A 165 5.47 -27.31 22.45
C ALA A 165 4.33 -27.21 23.51
N PRO A 166 4.16 -28.21 24.40
CA PRO A 166 3.16 -28.17 25.48
C PRO A 166 3.30 -26.97 26.44
N ALA A 167 4.48 -26.35 26.51
CA ALA A 167 4.74 -25.12 27.27
C ALA A 167 4.02 -23.88 26.68
N ASP A 168 3.60 -23.90 25.42
CA ASP A 168 3.12 -22.72 24.71
C ASP A 168 1.71 -22.27 25.12
N ARG A 169 0.86 -23.17 25.66
CA ARG A 169 -0.51 -22.82 26.09
C ARG A 169 -0.55 -21.98 27.36
N GLU A 170 0.31 -22.28 28.33
CA GLU A 170 0.43 -21.51 29.56
C GLU A 170 1.02 -20.12 29.26
N TRP A 171 2.03 -20.07 28.38
CA TRP A 171 2.58 -18.80 27.90
C TRP A 171 1.62 -18.01 27.02
N GLU A 172 0.71 -18.66 26.29
CA GLU A 172 -0.34 -17.96 25.55
C GLU A 172 -1.32 -17.26 26.49
N GLN A 173 -1.67 -17.88 27.62
CA GLN A 173 -2.47 -17.23 28.65
C GLN A 173 -1.72 -16.02 29.26
N VAL A 174 -0.41 -16.12 29.47
CA VAL A 174 0.42 -15.00 29.93
C VAL A 174 0.41 -13.86 28.91
N ARG A 175 0.50 -14.16 27.61
CA ARG A 175 0.47 -13.14 26.54
C ARG A 175 -0.87 -12.43 26.43
N VAL A 176 -1.97 -13.19 26.52
CA VAL A 176 -3.33 -12.63 26.55
C VAL A 176 -3.48 -11.72 27.78
N ALA A 177 -3.14 -12.22 28.96
CA ALA A 177 -3.21 -11.46 30.21
C ALA A 177 -2.33 -10.20 30.16
N PHE A 178 -1.14 -10.27 29.57
CA PHE A 178 -0.25 -9.13 29.39
C PHE A 178 -0.90 -8.03 28.53
N ALA A 179 -1.50 -8.40 27.39
CA ALA A 179 -2.17 -7.44 26.52
C ALA A 179 -3.38 -6.79 27.21
N GLU A 180 -4.20 -7.57 27.92
CA GLU A 180 -5.35 -7.08 28.68
C GLU A 180 -4.94 -6.17 29.84
N LEU A 181 -3.89 -6.53 30.59
CA LEU A 181 -3.35 -5.70 31.66
C LEU A 181 -2.81 -4.37 31.13
N ARG A 182 -2.18 -4.35 29.96
CA ARG A 182 -1.74 -3.10 29.31
C ARG A 182 -2.93 -2.23 28.89
N GLU A 183 -3.98 -2.85 28.36
CA GLU A 183 -5.20 -2.14 27.99
C GLU A 183 -5.84 -1.47 29.22
N LEU A 184 -5.97 -2.23 30.33
CA LEU A 184 -6.49 -1.73 31.60
C LEU A 184 -5.58 -0.69 32.24
N ALA A 185 -4.25 -0.86 32.20
CA ALA A 185 -3.30 0.08 32.79
C ALA A 185 -3.45 1.51 32.23
N ARG A 186 -3.98 1.65 31.01
CA ARG A 186 -4.22 2.94 30.38
C ARG A 186 -5.45 3.68 30.88
N THR A 187 -6.39 2.98 31.51
CA THR A 187 -7.63 3.58 32.04
C THR A 187 -7.50 3.96 33.51
N ILE A 188 -6.39 3.59 34.15
CA ILE A 188 -6.09 3.93 35.55
C ILE A 188 -5.64 5.39 35.63
N GLU A 189 -6.41 6.20 36.35
CA GLU A 189 -6.07 7.61 36.64
C GLU A 189 -5.15 7.75 37.87
N ASP A 190 -5.18 6.78 38.78
CA ASP A 190 -4.38 6.79 40.00
C ASP A 190 -2.91 6.41 39.72
N THR A 191 -2.01 7.35 39.98
CA THR A 191 -0.58 7.22 39.69
C THR A 191 0.06 6.06 40.47
N GLU A 192 -0.31 5.84 41.73
CA GLU A 192 0.26 4.78 42.57
C GLU A 192 -0.11 3.40 42.02
N THR A 193 -1.38 3.22 41.68
CA THR A 193 -1.88 1.99 41.04
C THR A 193 -1.24 1.78 39.67
N GLN A 194 -1.09 2.83 38.86
CA GLN A 194 -0.47 2.73 37.54
C GLN A 194 0.99 2.25 37.62
N VAL A 195 1.76 2.78 38.57
CA VAL A 195 3.14 2.32 38.84
C VAL A 195 3.14 0.85 39.28
N GLY A 196 2.19 0.46 40.14
CA GLY A 196 2.03 -0.92 40.57
C GLY A 196 1.75 -1.89 39.42
N VAL A 197 0.83 -1.53 38.50
CA VAL A 197 0.51 -2.36 37.32
C VAL A 197 1.70 -2.43 36.36
N GLN A 198 2.42 -1.33 36.15
CA GLN A 198 3.61 -1.32 35.29
C GLN A 198 4.70 -2.25 35.86
N ALA A 199 4.93 -2.24 37.17
CA ALA A 199 5.87 -3.15 37.81
C ALA A 199 5.47 -4.64 37.69
N VAL A 200 4.18 -4.95 37.55
CA VAL A 200 3.71 -6.31 37.26
C VAL A 200 3.96 -6.66 35.79
N LEU A 201 3.68 -5.74 34.87
CA LEU A 201 3.93 -5.93 33.44
C LEU A 201 5.42 -6.19 33.16
N ASP A 202 6.31 -5.46 33.82
CA ASP A 202 7.76 -5.62 33.68
C ASP A 202 8.26 -6.98 34.17
N LYS A 203 7.56 -7.62 35.12
CA LYS A 203 7.89 -8.99 35.59
C LYS A 203 7.44 -10.08 34.62
N LEU A 204 6.48 -9.77 33.74
CA LEU A 204 5.97 -10.72 32.75
C LEU A 204 6.85 -10.75 31.50
N THR A 205 7.66 -9.71 31.27
CA THR A 205 8.66 -9.69 30.21
C THR A 205 9.97 -10.33 30.65
N PRO A 206 10.63 -11.17 29.82
CA PRO A 206 11.95 -11.71 30.15
C PRO A 206 12.99 -10.59 30.28
N GLU A 207 14.03 -10.80 31.11
CA GLU A 207 15.08 -9.80 31.36
C GLU A 207 15.60 -9.19 30.05
N THR A 208 15.46 -7.88 29.93
CA THR A 208 15.85 -7.13 28.74
C THR A 208 17.33 -7.28 28.46
N VAL A 209 17.69 -7.72 27.25
CA VAL A 209 19.07 -7.64 26.77
C VAL A 209 19.40 -6.16 26.58
N ALA A 210 20.36 -5.65 27.36
CA ALA A 210 20.62 -4.22 27.58
C ALA A 210 21.04 -3.38 26.34
N GLU A 211 21.03 -3.96 25.13
CA GLU A 211 21.54 -3.32 23.90
C GLU A 211 20.49 -3.21 22.78
N GLY A 212 19.19 -3.22 23.12
CA GLY A 212 18.09 -3.13 22.15
C GLY A 212 17.49 -1.72 21.93
N PRO A 213 16.87 -1.45 20.78
CA PRO A 213 16.10 -0.22 20.55
C PRO A 213 14.92 -0.12 21.53
N THR A 214 14.72 1.07 22.10
CA THR A 214 13.60 1.34 23.03
C THR A 214 12.31 1.65 22.27
N LEU A 215 11.28 0.85 22.55
CA LEU A 215 9.93 1.06 22.05
C LEU A 215 9.14 1.97 23.01
N SER A 216 8.26 2.78 22.45
CA SER A 216 7.30 3.56 23.21
C SER A 216 6.19 2.65 23.74
N ALA A 217 5.52 3.07 24.82
CA ALA A 217 4.39 2.35 25.37
C ALA A 217 3.30 2.04 24.32
N ARG A 218 3.03 2.99 23.42
CA ARG A 218 2.05 2.79 22.32
C ARG A 218 2.51 1.78 21.27
N GLU A 219 3.80 1.73 20.97
CA GLU A 219 4.35 0.71 20.05
C GLU A 219 4.22 -0.68 20.67
N ILE A 220 4.50 -0.81 21.98
CA ILE A 220 4.35 -2.07 22.73
C ILE A 220 2.88 -2.49 22.81
N ASP A 221 1.95 -1.57 23.11
CA ASP A 221 0.50 -1.84 23.14
C ASP A 221 0.02 -2.44 21.81
N VAL A 222 0.44 -1.82 20.70
CA VAL A 222 0.06 -2.26 19.37
C VAL A 222 0.69 -3.62 19.05
N LEU A 223 1.98 -3.83 19.35
CA LEU A 223 2.65 -5.12 19.12
C LEU A 223 2.08 -6.25 19.97
N ALA A 224 1.67 -5.99 21.21
CA ALA A 224 1.02 -6.98 22.07
C ALA A 224 -0.28 -7.49 21.45
N LEU A 225 -1.10 -6.60 20.88
CA LEU A 225 -2.33 -6.99 20.19
C LEU A 225 -2.07 -7.64 18.82
N VAL A 226 -0.98 -7.27 18.13
CA VAL A 226 -0.52 -7.99 16.93
C VAL A 226 -0.13 -9.42 17.26
N ALA A 227 0.53 -9.64 18.40
CA ALA A 227 0.96 -10.96 18.85
C ALA A 227 -0.23 -11.92 19.07
N LEU A 228 -1.40 -11.37 19.38
CA LEU A 228 -2.67 -12.08 19.51
C LEU A 228 -3.42 -12.29 18.18
N GLY A 229 -2.84 -11.87 17.05
CA GLY A 229 -3.42 -12.06 15.72
C GLY A 229 -4.46 -11.02 15.30
N LEU A 230 -4.65 -9.94 16.04
CA LEU A 230 -5.67 -8.93 15.72
C LEU A 230 -5.31 -8.12 14.47
N SER A 231 -6.32 -7.74 13.70
CA SER A 231 -6.20 -6.80 12.58
C SER A 231 -6.00 -5.37 13.07
N ASN A 232 -5.42 -4.49 12.23
CA ASN A 232 -5.23 -3.08 12.58
C ASN A 232 -6.54 -2.36 12.90
N ARG A 233 -7.67 -2.81 12.34
CA ARG A 233 -9.00 -2.26 12.63
C ARG A 233 -9.47 -2.66 14.02
N GLU A 234 -9.30 -3.93 14.41
CA GLU A 234 -9.63 -4.41 15.76
C GLU A 234 -8.75 -3.75 16.81
N ILE A 235 -7.46 -3.59 16.52
CA ILE A 235 -6.50 -2.87 17.37
C ILE A 235 -6.92 -1.41 17.56
N GLY A 236 -7.33 -0.73 16.47
CA GLY A 236 -7.83 0.65 16.56
C GLY A 236 -9.08 0.76 17.44
N GLY A 237 -10.00 -0.20 17.33
CA GLY A 237 -11.17 -0.29 18.20
C GLY A 237 -10.83 -0.44 19.68
N ARG A 238 -9.91 -1.36 20.02
CA ARG A 238 -9.46 -1.61 21.40
C ARG A 238 -8.68 -0.45 22.02
N LEU A 239 -7.76 0.13 21.25
CA LEU A 239 -6.87 1.18 21.77
C LEU A 239 -7.47 2.59 21.65
N HIS A 240 -8.70 2.71 21.11
CA HIS A 240 -9.35 3.96 20.73
C HIS A 240 -8.45 4.82 19.82
N LEU A 241 -7.90 4.20 18.78
CA LEU A 241 -7.03 4.81 17.78
C LEU A 241 -7.62 4.71 16.39
N GLU A 242 -7.35 5.70 15.54
CA GLU A 242 -7.65 5.58 14.11
C GLU A 242 -6.75 4.54 13.44
N LEU A 243 -7.25 3.94 12.36
CA LEU A 243 -6.53 2.92 11.59
C LEU A 243 -5.15 3.42 11.11
N GLU A 244 -5.07 4.67 10.66
CA GLU A 244 -3.81 5.26 10.20
C GLU A 244 -2.83 5.48 11.35
N THR A 245 -3.32 5.78 12.55
CA THR A 245 -2.49 5.89 13.76
C THR A 245 -1.89 4.54 14.14
N VAL A 246 -2.69 3.45 14.08
CA VAL A 246 -2.18 2.08 14.30
C VAL A 246 -1.10 1.71 13.28
N LYS A 247 -1.34 2.00 11.99
CA LYS A 247 -0.33 1.80 10.94
C LYS A 247 0.95 2.61 11.20
N SER A 248 0.81 3.84 11.70
CA SER A 248 1.94 4.70 12.04
C SER A 248 2.79 4.11 13.17
N TYR A 249 2.15 3.65 14.27
CA TYR A 249 2.86 2.99 15.37
C TYR A 249 3.54 1.70 14.91
N LEU A 250 2.88 0.86 14.10
CA LEU A 250 3.49 -0.34 13.54
C LEU A 250 4.70 -0.03 12.66
N ARG A 251 4.61 0.96 11.76
CA ARG A 251 5.75 1.38 10.93
C ARG A 251 6.91 1.89 11.78
N SER A 252 6.62 2.64 12.84
CA SER A 252 7.63 3.14 13.75
C SER A 252 8.32 2.00 14.52
N ALA A 253 7.54 1.07 15.07
CA ALA A 253 8.05 -0.12 15.75
C ALA A 253 8.90 -1.00 14.84
N MET A 254 8.40 -1.32 13.63
CA MET A 254 9.15 -2.10 12.64
C MET A 254 10.47 -1.42 12.27
N ARG A 255 10.46 -0.11 12.03
CA ARG A 255 11.68 0.66 11.73
C ARG A 255 12.69 0.60 12.89
N LYS A 256 12.23 0.73 14.13
CA LYS A 256 13.10 0.66 15.32
C LYS A 256 13.70 -0.73 15.51
N LEU A 257 12.90 -1.77 15.31
CA LEU A 257 13.31 -3.16 15.48
C LEU A 257 14.12 -3.69 14.28
N GLY A 258 14.10 -3.00 13.14
CA GLY A 258 14.69 -3.51 11.89
C GLY A 258 13.83 -4.59 11.21
N ALA A 259 12.54 -4.68 11.56
CA ALA A 259 11.62 -5.66 10.99
C ALA A 259 11.13 -5.23 9.60
N HIS A 260 10.98 -6.19 8.70
CA HIS A 260 10.44 -6.04 7.36
C HIS A 260 8.93 -6.29 7.30
N ASN A 261 8.37 -6.99 8.29
CA ASN A 261 6.93 -7.21 8.41
C ASN A 261 6.46 -7.20 9.88
N ARG A 262 5.13 -7.13 10.07
CA ARG A 262 4.51 -7.00 11.40
C ARG A 262 4.69 -8.22 12.29
N VAL A 263 4.84 -9.41 11.71
CA VAL A 263 5.04 -10.66 12.47
C VAL A 263 6.47 -10.71 12.98
N GLU A 264 7.43 -10.42 12.11
CA GLU A 264 8.84 -10.27 12.45
C GLU A 264 9.06 -9.24 13.56
N SER A 265 8.31 -8.12 13.56
CA SER A 265 8.39 -7.17 14.67
C SER A 265 7.97 -7.73 16.03
N VAL A 266 7.01 -8.66 16.08
CA VAL A 266 6.65 -9.34 17.34
C VAL A 266 7.77 -10.26 17.80
N VAL A 267 8.41 -10.97 16.88
CA VAL A 267 9.55 -11.86 17.19
C VAL A 267 10.72 -11.09 17.78
N LEU A 268 11.12 -10.01 17.10
CA LEU A 268 12.21 -9.16 17.55
C LEU A 268 11.87 -8.48 18.88
N ALA A 269 10.62 -8.05 19.07
CA ALA A 269 10.17 -7.51 20.34
C ALA A 269 10.27 -8.54 21.49
N ARG A 270 9.90 -9.80 21.27
CA ARG A 270 10.07 -10.88 22.26
C ARG A 270 11.53 -11.16 22.56
N GLY A 271 12.36 -11.29 21.52
CA GLY A 271 13.80 -11.55 21.67
C GLY A 271 14.54 -10.45 22.44
N LEU A 272 13.99 -9.23 22.45
CA LEU A 272 14.52 -8.08 23.17
C LEU A 272 13.85 -7.83 24.54
N GLY A 273 12.88 -8.66 24.94
CA GLY A 273 12.18 -8.50 26.21
C GLY A 273 11.12 -7.39 26.25
N HIS A 274 10.65 -6.90 25.09
CA HIS A 274 9.53 -5.96 25.03
C HIS A 274 8.16 -6.64 25.17
N LEU A 275 8.12 -7.97 24.93
CA LEU A 275 6.92 -8.82 25.02
C LEU A 275 7.28 -10.17 25.66
N PRO A 276 6.33 -10.82 26.35
CA PRO A 276 6.42 -12.23 26.73
C PRO A 276 6.31 -13.21 25.55
#